data_AF-A0A7C5TF00-F1
#
_entry.id   AF-A0A7C5TF00-F1
#
_cell.length_a   1.000
_cell.length_b   1.000
_cell.length_c   1.000
_cell.angle_alpha   90.00
_cell.angle_beta   90.00
_cell.angle_gamma   90.00
#
_symmetry.space_group_name_H-M   'P 1'
#
loop_
_entity.id
_entity.type
_entity.pdbx_description
1 polymer ?
#
loop_
_entity_poly.entity_id
_entity_poly.type
_entity_poly.pdbx_seq_one_letter_code
_entity_poly.pdbx_strand_id
1 'polypeptide(L)'
;YENIVIIVATSEGLSRWRIGRHRWGWLTPMWNISRKGFEELYERIPGPKPSFEDVWRLTGGNPYVLRLLYIGNWSANTFTSLIIEEKRLSPEFISRWRKWLEKAVEDPDALWGADVPEELINELVARNLIVYFLRDRDPELWIDEPPPEKDPEIGVGKHVAWQTPLHREAVKKAIEKYRS
;
A
#
# COMPACT_ATOMS: atom_id res chain seq x y z
N TYR A 1 28.95 -28.38 -11.86
CA TYR A 1 28.30 -27.25 -11.20
C TYR A 1 26.80 -27.49 -11.25
N GLU A 2 26.15 -27.50 -10.10
CA GLU A 2 24.69 -27.52 -10.03
C GLU A 2 24.17 -26.09 -10.23
N ASN A 3 23.16 -25.92 -11.07
CA ASN A 3 22.51 -24.63 -11.28
C ASN A 3 21.39 -24.49 -10.24
N ILE A 4 21.54 -23.55 -9.30
CA ILE A 4 20.54 -23.28 -8.25
C ILE A 4 19.82 -21.98 -8.59
N VAL A 5 18.48 -22.01 -8.58
CA VAL A 5 17.63 -20.82 -8.68
C VAL A 5 16.93 -20.64 -7.33
N ILE A 6 17.02 -19.43 -6.76
CA ILE A 6 16.37 -19.07 -5.50
C ILE A 6 15.37 -17.94 -5.80
N ILE A 7 14.12 -18.13 -5.39
CA ILE A 7 13.06 -17.11 -5.49
C ILE A 7 12.73 -16.63 -4.08
N VAL A 8 12.76 -15.31 -3.89
CA VAL A 8 12.41 -14.66 -2.62
C VAL A 8 11.38 -13.57 -2.91
N ALA A 9 10.32 -13.50 -2.12
CA ALA A 9 9.30 -12.47 -2.20
C ALA A 9 9.23 -11.69 -0.88
N THR A 10 9.02 -10.38 -0.96
CA THR A 10 8.86 -9.50 0.21
C THR A 10 7.89 -8.37 -0.11
N SER A 11 7.13 -7.94 0.89
CA SER A 11 6.26 -6.76 0.84
C SER A 11 6.91 -5.51 1.45
N GLU A 12 8.19 -5.60 1.84
CA GLU A 12 8.95 -4.51 2.48
C GLU A 12 9.63 -3.60 1.45
N GLY A 13 9.33 -2.29 1.52
CA GLY A 13 9.93 -1.29 0.61
C GLY A 13 11.44 -1.06 0.77
N LEU A 14 12.01 -1.21 1.97
CA LEU A 14 13.44 -0.97 2.22
C LEU A 14 14.35 -1.99 1.51
N SER A 15 13.93 -3.26 1.51
CA SER A 15 14.68 -4.35 0.90
C SER A 15 14.87 -4.15 -0.60
N ARG A 16 13.91 -3.50 -1.28
CA ARG A 16 13.99 -3.15 -2.72
C ARG A 16 15.27 -2.38 -3.04
N TRP A 17 15.57 -1.35 -2.26
CA TRP A 17 16.73 -0.48 -2.50
C TRP A 17 18.05 -1.13 -2.07
N ARG A 18 18.01 -1.91 -0.98
CA ARG A 18 19.18 -2.63 -0.48
C ARG A 18 19.64 -3.71 -1.46
N ILE A 19 18.71 -4.46 -2.05
CA ILE A 19 19.01 -5.54 -3.00
C ILE A 19 19.24 -4.96 -4.40
N GLY A 20 18.39 -4.05 -4.85
CA GLY A 20 18.38 -3.55 -6.24
C GLY A 20 19.63 -2.77 -6.67
N ARG A 21 20.43 -2.30 -5.72
CA ARG A 21 21.74 -1.69 -6.01
C ARG A 21 22.84 -2.71 -6.37
N HIS A 22 22.59 -4.00 -6.18
CA HIS A 22 23.53 -5.07 -6.49
C HIS A 22 23.20 -5.73 -7.83
N ARG A 23 24.22 -6.26 -8.51
CA ARG A 23 24.09 -6.86 -9.86
C ARG A 23 23.72 -8.35 -9.87
N TRP A 24 23.61 -8.98 -8.70
CA TRP A 24 23.42 -10.43 -8.58
C TRP A 24 21.95 -10.86 -8.48
N GLY A 25 21.01 -9.90 -8.41
CA GLY A 25 19.59 -10.20 -8.29
C GLY A 25 18.76 -9.40 -9.29
N TRP A 26 17.75 -10.06 -9.87
CA TRP A 26 16.68 -9.40 -10.61
C TRP A 26 15.49 -9.14 -9.66
N LEU A 27 15.01 -7.90 -9.65
CA LEU A 27 13.84 -7.50 -8.88
C LEU A 27 12.71 -7.13 -9.84
N THR A 28 11.60 -7.84 -9.73
CA THR A 28 10.37 -7.55 -10.48
C THR A 28 9.22 -7.39 -9.49
N PRO A 29 8.57 -6.21 -9.44
CA PRO A 29 7.45 -5.98 -8.55
C PRO A 29 6.23 -6.80 -8.98
N MET A 30 5.37 -7.06 -8.01
CA MET A 30 4.04 -7.62 -8.19
C MET A 30 3.05 -6.63 -7.57
N TRP A 31 1.91 -6.45 -8.22
CA TRP A 31 0.84 -5.61 -7.71
C TRP A 31 -0.30 -6.46 -7.10
N ASN A 32 -1.35 -5.79 -6.64
CA ASN A 32 -2.58 -6.44 -6.22
C ASN A 32 -3.27 -7.12 -7.41
N ILE A 33 -4.15 -8.09 -7.11
CA ILE A 33 -4.91 -8.83 -8.13
C ILE A 33 -5.78 -7.85 -8.92
N SER A 34 -5.91 -8.09 -10.23
CA SER A 34 -6.79 -7.31 -11.11
C SER A 34 -8.23 -7.28 -10.58
N ARG A 35 -8.99 -6.25 -10.96
CA ARG A 35 -10.38 -6.09 -10.51
C ARG A 35 -11.24 -7.32 -10.82
N LYS A 36 -11.09 -7.87 -12.03
CA LYS A 36 -11.79 -9.08 -12.45
C LYS A 36 -11.39 -10.30 -11.61
N GLY A 37 -10.09 -10.53 -11.43
CA GLY A 37 -9.61 -11.65 -10.62
C GLY A 37 -10.03 -11.54 -9.16
N PHE A 38 -10.09 -10.31 -8.64
CA PHE A 38 -10.57 -10.03 -7.30
C PHE A 38 -12.08 -10.26 -7.15
N GLU A 39 -12.89 -9.91 -8.16
CA GLU A 39 -14.33 -10.22 -8.21
C GLU A 39 -14.59 -11.72 -8.20
N GLU A 40 -13.85 -12.48 -9.01
CA GLU A 40 -13.94 -13.95 -9.00
C GLU A 40 -13.59 -14.57 -7.64
N LEU A 41 -12.58 -14.01 -6.95
CA LEU A 41 -12.24 -14.41 -5.58
C LEU A 41 -13.33 -14.00 -4.58
N TYR A 42 -13.85 -12.78 -4.70
CA TYR A 42 -14.88 -12.23 -3.84
C TYR A 42 -16.16 -13.07 -3.88
N GLU A 43 -16.60 -13.48 -5.08
CA GLU A 43 -17.82 -14.26 -5.25
C GLU A 43 -17.77 -15.64 -4.58
N ARG A 44 -16.57 -16.20 -4.44
CA ARG A 44 -16.37 -17.48 -3.74
C ARG A 44 -16.45 -17.37 -2.21
N ILE A 45 -16.42 -16.16 -1.65
CA ILE A 45 -16.54 -15.97 -0.20
C ILE A 45 -17.98 -16.26 0.24
N PRO A 46 -18.19 -17.20 1.17
CA PRO A 46 -19.52 -17.55 1.65
C PRO A 46 -20.03 -16.59 2.73
N GLY A 47 -21.35 -16.55 2.90
CA GLY A 47 -22.02 -15.78 3.95
C GLY A 47 -22.33 -14.32 3.57
N PRO A 48 -22.97 -13.58 4.48
CA PRO A 48 -23.29 -12.17 4.25
C PRO A 48 -22.00 -11.36 4.13
N LYS A 49 -21.93 -10.57 3.05
CA LYS A 49 -20.79 -9.73 2.70
C LYS A 49 -21.29 -8.37 2.16
N PRO A 50 -20.52 -7.28 2.29
CA PRO A 50 -20.88 -5.97 1.74
C PRO A 50 -21.04 -5.98 0.21
N SER A 51 -21.21 -4.82 -0.41
CA SER A 51 -21.11 -4.77 -1.87
C SER A 51 -19.67 -5.02 -2.32
N PHE A 52 -19.50 -5.62 -3.51
CA PHE A 52 -18.17 -5.79 -4.11
C PHE A 52 -17.43 -4.45 -4.21
N GLU A 53 -18.11 -3.38 -4.61
CA GLU A 53 -17.55 -2.03 -4.75
C GLU A 53 -16.97 -1.50 -3.44
N ASP A 54 -17.69 -1.67 -2.32
CA ASP A 54 -17.19 -1.23 -1.01
C ASP A 54 -15.93 -1.99 -0.61
N VAL A 55 -15.90 -3.30 -0.86
CA VAL A 55 -14.72 -4.13 -0.54
C VAL A 55 -13.56 -3.83 -1.47
N TRP A 56 -13.81 -3.60 -2.76
CA TRP A 56 -12.79 -3.17 -3.72
C TRP A 56 -12.14 -1.86 -3.28
N ARG A 57 -12.94 -0.85 -2.89
CA ARG A 57 -12.46 0.45 -2.40
C ARG A 57 -11.55 0.34 -1.17
N LEU A 58 -11.83 -0.62 -0.29
CA LEU A 58 -11.05 -0.82 0.93
C LEU A 58 -9.77 -1.64 0.68
N THR A 59 -9.77 -2.53 -0.31
CA THR A 59 -8.70 -3.51 -0.50
C THR A 59 -7.76 -3.14 -1.66
N GLY A 60 -8.25 -2.46 -2.69
CA GLY A 60 -7.53 -2.19 -3.92
C GLY A 60 -7.07 -3.47 -4.62
N GLY A 61 -7.82 -4.57 -4.47
CA GLY A 61 -7.46 -5.88 -5.01
C GLY A 61 -6.53 -6.72 -4.13
N ASN A 62 -6.19 -6.26 -2.92
CA ASN A 62 -5.26 -6.97 -2.05
C ASN A 62 -5.93 -8.18 -1.37
N PRO A 63 -5.52 -9.43 -1.66
CA PRO A 63 -6.17 -10.63 -1.11
C PRO A 63 -5.92 -10.81 0.39
N TYR A 64 -4.80 -10.31 0.92
CA TYR A 64 -4.52 -10.35 2.36
C TYR A 64 -5.49 -9.43 3.11
N VAL A 65 -5.71 -8.20 2.62
CA VAL A 65 -6.70 -7.29 3.22
C VAL A 65 -8.12 -7.85 3.10
N LEU A 66 -8.48 -8.50 1.99
CA LEU A 66 -9.76 -9.17 1.85
C LEU A 66 -9.97 -10.24 2.93
N ARG A 67 -8.96 -11.10 3.14
CA ARG A 67 -8.97 -12.10 4.21
C ARG A 67 -9.15 -11.45 5.57
N LEU A 68 -8.43 -10.36 5.83
CA LEU A 68 -8.53 -9.60 7.07
C LEU A 68 -9.95 -9.07 7.28
N LEU A 69 -10.52 -8.37 6.30
CA LEU A 69 -11.91 -7.90 6.37
C LEU A 69 -12.88 -9.05 6.65
N TYR A 70 -12.73 -10.20 5.98
CA TYR A 70 -13.57 -11.35 6.22
C TYR A 70 -13.51 -11.87 7.67
N ILE A 71 -12.30 -12.11 8.21
CA ILE A 71 -12.15 -12.59 9.60
C ILE A 71 -12.57 -11.54 10.64
N GLY A 72 -12.50 -10.27 10.26
CA GLY A 72 -12.89 -9.13 11.09
C GLY A 72 -14.35 -8.73 10.95
N ASN A 73 -15.22 -9.60 10.42
CA ASN A 73 -16.64 -9.33 10.16
C ASN A 73 -16.85 -8.00 9.41
N TRP A 74 -16.03 -7.76 8.40
CA TRP A 74 -16.08 -6.60 7.51
C TRP A 74 -15.84 -5.24 8.20
N SER A 75 -15.20 -5.23 9.39
CA SER A 75 -14.89 -4.00 10.12
C SER A 75 -13.58 -3.33 9.64
N ALA A 76 -13.70 -2.33 8.77
CA ALA A 76 -12.57 -1.46 8.39
C ALA A 76 -11.96 -0.72 9.60
N ASN A 77 -12.78 -0.39 10.61
CA ASN A 77 -12.35 0.31 11.81
C ASN A 77 -11.37 -0.50 12.66
N THR A 78 -11.53 -1.82 12.68
CA THR A 78 -10.60 -2.72 13.40
C THR A 78 -9.23 -2.68 12.74
N PHE A 79 -9.17 -2.79 11.42
CA PHE A 79 -7.89 -2.82 10.70
C PHE A 79 -7.18 -1.49 10.65
N THR A 80 -7.90 -0.39 10.48
CA THR A 80 -7.29 0.95 10.57
C THR A 80 -6.64 1.17 11.94
N SER A 81 -7.27 0.71 13.02
CA SER A 81 -6.70 0.79 14.37
C SER A 81 -5.43 -0.06 14.52
N LEU A 82 -5.43 -1.29 13.97
CA LEU A 82 -4.25 -2.15 13.94
C LEU A 82 -3.09 -1.51 13.15
N ILE A 83 -3.37 -0.94 11.97
CA ILE A 83 -2.35 -0.25 11.17
C ILE A 83 -1.79 0.96 11.94
N ILE A 84 -2.62 1.74 12.61
CA ILE A 84 -2.17 2.87 13.45
C ILE A 84 -1.16 2.40 14.50
N GLU A 85 -1.44 1.29 15.18
CA GLU A 85 -0.57 0.72 16.20
C GLU A 85 0.71 0.11 15.61
N GLU A 86 0.58 -0.83 14.66
CA GLU A 86 1.70 -1.56 14.07
C GLU A 86 2.66 -0.63 13.31
N LYS A 87 2.14 0.37 12.61
CA LYS A 87 2.93 1.35 11.85
C LYS A 87 3.38 2.54 12.72
N ARG A 88 3.07 2.48 14.02
CA ARG A 88 3.45 3.46 15.04
C ARG A 88 3.07 4.89 14.64
N LEU A 89 1.85 5.08 14.14
CA LEU A 89 1.30 6.39 13.77
C LEU A 89 1.02 7.22 15.05
N SER A 90 2.08 7.58 15.77
CA SER A 90 2.05 8.23 17.07
C SER A 90 1.67 9.71 16.94
N PRO A 91 1.22 10.36 18.04
CA PRO A 91 0.95 11.79 18.04
C PRO A 91 2.13 12.63 17.54
N GLU A 92 3.36 12.27 17.93
CA GLU A 92 4.57 12.98 17.52
C GLU A 92 4.82 12.85 16.02
N PHE A 93 4.70 11.63 15.47
CA PHE A 93 4.86 11.38 14.03
C PHE A 93 3.82 12.15 13.22
N ILE A 94 2.55 12.05 13.61
CA ILE A 94 1.44 12.71 12.93
C ILE A 94 1.58 14.24 13.01
N SER A 95 1.90 14.79 14.18
CA SER A 95 2.06 16.24 14.35
C SER A 95 3.22 16.79 13.53
N ARG A 96 4.38 16.10 13.56
CA ARG A 96 5.59 16.47 12.82
C ARG A 96 5.34 16.56 11.32
N TRP A 97 4.61 15.61 10.76
CA TRP A 97 4.45 15.45 9.32
C TRP A 97 3.06 15.84 8.78
N ARG A 98 2.18 16.39 9.63
CA ARG A 98 0.78 16.68 9.34
C ARG A 98 0.55 17.32 7.97
N LYS A 99 1.25 18.42 7.68
CA LYS A 99 1.14 19.19 6.43
C LYS A 99 1.28 18.31 5.18
N TRP A 100 2.15 17.30 5.22
CA TRP A 100 2.41 16.40 4.11
C TRP A 100 1.44 15.22 4.10
N LEU A 101 1.17 14.64 5.27
CA LEU A 101 0.26 13.51 5.40
C LEU A 101 -1.18 13.89 4.99
N GLU A 102 -1.63 15.10 5.32
CA GLU A 102 -2.94 15.61 4.89
C GLU A 102 -3.06 15.67 3.36
N LYS A 103 -2.02 16.15 2.68
CA LYS A 103 -1.99 16.15 1.21
C LYS A 103 -1.89 14.75 0.62
N ALA A 104 -1.06 13.89 1.22
CA ALA A 104 -0.81 12.53 0.75
C ALA A 104 -2.05 11.62 0.89
N VAL A 105 -2.90 11.89 1.87
CA VAL A 105 -4.19 11.20 2.03
C VAL A 105 -5.13 11.51 0.87
N GLU A 106 -5.10 12.73 0.33
CA GLU A 106 -5.89 13.07 -0.86
C GLU A 106 -5.25 12.57 -2.15
N ASP A 107 -3.93 12.71 -2.27
CA ASP A 107 -3.16 12.26 -3.42
C ASP A 107 -1.74 11.84 -3.00
N PRO A 108 -1.37 10.55 -3.07
CA PRO A 108 -0.06 10.09 -2.62
C PRO A 108 1.10 10.72 -3.42
N ASP A 109 0.87 11.18 -4.66
CA ASP A 109 1.90 11.89 -5.45
C ASP A 109 2.30 13.24 -4.83
N ALA A 110 1.56 13.76 -3.84
CA ALA A 110 2.00 14.89 -3.04
C ALA A 110 3.33 14.63 -2.31
N LEU A 111 3.74 13.37 -2.17
CA LEU A 111 5.02 12.93 -1.62
C LEU A 111 6.17 12.90 -2.66
N TRP A 112 5.89 13.18 -3.94
CA TRP A 112 6.88 13.18 -5.03
C TRP A 112 7.50 14.57 -5.28
N GLY A 113 7.11 15.60 -4.52
CA GLY A 113 7.62 16.96 -4.66
C GLY A 113 9.06 17.14 -4.16
N ALA A 114 9.80 18.05 -4.78
CA ALA A 114 11.18 18.38 -4.37
C ALA A 114 11.24 19.08 -3.00
N ASP A 115 10.14 19.66 -2.53
CA ASP A 115 9.97 20.29 -1.23
C ASP A 115 9.61 19.30 -0.12
N VAL A 116 9.36 18.03 -0.47
CA VAL A 116 9.03 16.97 0.48
C VAL A 116 10.31 16.51 1.20
N PRO A 117 10.36 16.54 2.54
CA PRO A 117 11.53 16.10 3.29
C PRO A 117 11.85 14.62 3.04
N GLU A 118 13.10 14.31 2.67
CA GLU A 118 13.56 12.94 2.44
C GLU A 118 13.37 12.05 3.68
N GLU A 119 13.54 12.64 4.88
CA GLU A 119 13.30 11.96 6.16
C GLU A 119 11.87 11.41 6.26
N LEU A 120 10.86 12.16 5.82
CA LEU A 120 9.47 11.69 5.80
C LEU A 120 9.31 10.49 4.87
N ILE A 121 9.88 10.55 3.67
CA ILE A 121 9.80 9.45 2.70
C ILE A 121 10.44 8.19 3.28
N ASN A 122 11.62 8.33 3.87
CA ASN A 122 12.33 7.23 4.51
C ASN A 122 11.54 6.63 5.66
N GLU A 123 10.91 7.44 6.51
CA GLU A 123 10.04 6.96 7.58
C GLU A 123 8.80 6.21 7.04
N LEU A 124 8.13 6.74 6.01
CA LEU A 124 6.94 6.12 5.42
C LEU A 124 7.26 4.78 4.74
N VAL A 125 8.39 4.70 4.03
CA VAL A 125 8.87 3.46 3.41
C VAL A 125 9.28 2.45 4.49
N ALA A 126 10.01 2.88 5.52
CA ALA A 126 10.46 2.01 6.61
C ALA A 126 9.31 1.44 7.44
N ARG A 127 8.24 2.21 7.62
CA ARG A 127 7.01 1.77 8.28
C ARG A 127 6.11 0.95 7.35
N ASN A 128 6.50 0.76 6.09
CA ASN A 128 5.70 0.11 5.07
C ASN A 128 4.29 0.71 4.98
N LEU A 129 4.21 2.03 4.85
CA LEU A 129 2.97 2.77 4.63
C LEU A 129 2.75 3.06 3.14
N ILE A 130 3.84 3.33 2.42
CA ILE A 130 3.82 3.67 1.00
C ILE A 130 4.74 2.76 0.18
N VAL A 131 4.46 2.69 -1.11
CA VAL A 131 5.40 2.30 -2.16
C VAL A 131 5.87 3.58 -2.83
N TYR A 132 7.13 3.94 -2.61
CA TYR A 132 7.75 5.12 -3.23
C TYR A 132 8.50 4.74 -4.51
N PHE A 133 8.48 5.64 -5.50
CA PHE A 133 9.08 5.42 -6.82
C PHE A 133 8.46 4.17 -7.46
N LEU A 134 7.16 4.24 -7.77
CA LEU A 134 6.48 3.19 -8.53
C LEU A 134 7.17 3.03 -9.88
N ARG A 135 7.39 1.77 -10.26
CA ARG A 135 7.99 1.44 -11.54
C ARG A 135 7.06 1.87 -12.68
N ASP A 136 7.64 2.13 -13.84
CA ASP A 136 6.87 2.32 -15.07
C ASP A 136 5.87 1.17 -15.28
N ARG A 137 4.69 1.47 -15.86
CA ARG A 137 3.56 0.54 -16.01
C ARG A 137 3.69 -0.30 -17.28
N ASP A 138 4.85 -0.34 -17.91
CA ASP A 138 5.18 -1.33 -18.91
C ASP A 138 4.94 -2.75 -18.35
N PRO A 139 4.03 -3.55 -18.93
CA PRO A 139 3.76 -4.92 -18.47
C PRO A 139 5.01 -5.82 -18.40
N GLU A 140 6.04 -5.57 -19.20
CA GLU A 140 7.29 -6.35 -19.17
C GLU A 140 8.09 -6.14 -17.86
N LEU A 141 7.79 -5.06 -17.15
CA LEU A 141 8.49 -4.67 -15.93
C LEU A 141 7.86 -5.20 -14.64
N TRP A 142 6.75 -5.96 -14.75
CA TRP A 142 5.96 -6.49 -13.64
C TRP A 142 5.79 -8.01 -13.78
N ILE A 143 5.55 -8.69 -12.65
CA ILE A 143 5.26 -10.14 -12.67
C ILE A 143 3.87 -10.41 -13.27
N ASP A 144 2.94 -9.47 -13.11
CA ASP A 144 1.55 -9.55 -13.56
C ASP A 144 1.08 -8.13 -13.92
N GLU A 145 -0.24 -7.90 -14.03
CA GLU A 145 -0.82 -6.60 -14.33
C GLU A 145 -0.29 -5.48 -13.40
N PRO A 146 0.25 -4.39 -13.96
CA PRO A 146 0.70 -3.25 -13.18
C PRO A 146 -0.48 -2.49 -12.54
N PRO A 147 -0.22 -1.63 -11.53
CA PRO A 147 -1.24 -0.71 -11.03
C PRO A 147 -1.79 0.20 -12.13
N PRO A 148 -3.01 0.76 -11.95
CA PRO A 148 -3.49 1.81 -12.83
C PRO A 148 -2.54 3.02 -12.82
N GLU A 149 -2.58 3.82 -13.90
CA GLU A 149 -1.76 5.02 -14.04
C GLU A 149 -1.92 5.97 -12.85
N LYS A 150 -3.16 6.21 -12.44
CA LYS A 150 -3.51 6.96 -11.24
C LYS A 150 -4.94 6.64 -10.83
N ASP A 151 -5.12 6.28 -9.57
CA ASP A 151 -6.42 6.07 -8.94
C ASP A 151 -6.34 6.45 -7.45
N PRO A 152 -6.59 7.73 -7.11
CA PRO A 152 -6.52 8.20 -5.73
C PRO A 152 -7.57 7.53 -4.83
N GLU A 153 -8.67 7.00 -5.38
CA GLU A 153 -9.75 6.34 -4.63
C GLU A 153 -9.25 5.06 -3.95
N ILE A 154 -8.30 4.35 -4.56
CA ILE A 154 -7.59 3.22 -3.96
C ILE A 154 -6.17 3.57 -3.47
N GLY A 155 -5.82 4.86 -3.49
CA GLY A 155 -4.55 5.35 -2.97
C GLY A 155 -3.36 5.11 -3.89
N VAL A 156 -3.57 5.09 -5.21
CA VAL A 156 -2.53 4.92 -6.23
C VAL A 156 -2.29 6.23 -6.97
N GLY A 157 -1.07 6.76 -6.87
CA GLY A 157 -0.57 7.84 -7.70
C GLY A 157 0.29 7.34 -8.86
N LYS A 158 0.82 8.26 -9.65
CA LYS A 158 1.76 7.97 -10.74
C LYS A 158 3.12 7.51 -10.22
N HIS A 159 3.60 8.12 -9.14
CA HIS A 159 4.93 7.86 -8.60
C HIS A 159 4.91 7.26 -7.19
N VAL A 160 3.85 7.49 -6.43
CA VAL A 160 3.72 7.00 -5.07
C VAL A 160 2.35 6.34 -4.90
N ALA A 161 2.30 5.23 -4.17
CA ALA A 161 1.04 4.63 -3.74
C ALA A 161 1.07 4.34 -2.24
N TRP A 162 -0.10 4.32 -1.62
CA TRP A 162 -0.28 3.66 -0.33
C TRP A 162 -0.13 2.14 -0.52
N GLN A 163 0.35 1.44 0.51
CA GLN A 163 0.47 -0.03 0.45
C GLN A 163 -0.88 -0.70 0.17
N THR A 164 -1.94 -0.19 0.80
CA THR A 164 -3.34 -0.53 0.52
C THR A 164 -4.23 0.68 0.83
N PRO A 165 -5.48 0.74 0.35
CA PRO A 165 -6.40 1.84 0.70
C PRO A 165 -6.59 1.98 2.21
N LEU A 166 -6.60 0.87 2.97
CA LEU A 166 -6.69 0.94 4.44
C LEU A 166 -5.48 1.63 5.11
N HIS A 167 -4.29 1.62 4.50
CA HIS A 167 -3.15 2.37 5.04
C HIS A 167 -3.40 3.88 4.95
N ARG A 168 -3.98 4.34 3.83
CA ARG A 168 -4.43 5.75 3.68
C ARG A 168 -5.48 6.10 4.73
N GLU A 169 -6.50 5.25 4.90
CA GLU A 169 -7.56 5.49 5.89
C GLU A 169 -7.03 5.48 7.33
N ALA A 170 -6.03 4.64 7.63
CA ALA A 170 -5.36 4.63 8.93
C ALA A 170 -4.63 5.95 9.21
N VAL A 171 -3.92 6.50 8.22
CA VAL A 171 -3.26 7.80 8.34
C VAL A 171 -4.28 8.92 8.51
N LYS A 172 -5.35 8.92 7.70
CA LYS A 172 -6.46 9.89 7.81
C LYS A 172 -7.06 9.89 9.20
N LYS A 173 -7.42 8.72 9.71
CA LYS A 173 -7.96 8.53 11.07
C LYS A 173 -6.99 8.98 12.16
N ALA A 174 -5.69 8.75 11.98
CA ALA A 174 -4.67 9.23 12.92
C ALA A 174 -4.57 10.77 12.93
N ILE A 175 -4.61 11.41 11.76
CA ILE A 175 -4.62 12.88 11.64
C ILE A 175 -5.82 13.48 12.39
N GLU A 176 -7.01 12.91 12.19
CA GLU A 176 -8.25 13.32 12.85
C GLU A 176 -8.18 13.13 14.36
N LYS A 177 -7.72 11.94 14.81
CA LYS A 177 -7.59 11.60 16.23
C LYS A 177 -6.65 12.54 16.99
N TYR A 178 -5.56 12.97 16.34
CA TYR A 178 -4.55 13.83 16.96
C TYR A 178 -4.66 15.29 16.52
N ARG A 179 -5.82 15.71 16.02
CA ARG A 179 -6.10 17.10 15.65
C ARG A 179 -6.30 17.92 16.94
N SER A 180 -5.19 18.36 17.53
CA SER A 180 -5.14 19.37 18.60
C SER A 180 -5.13 20.77 18.02
#